data_AF-A0A1A6I0Y3-F1
#
_entry.id   AF-A0A1A6I0Y3-F1
#
_cell.length_a   1.000
_cell.length_b   1.000
_cell.length_c   1.000
_cell.angle_alpha   90.00
_cell.angle_beta   90.00
_cell.angle_gamma   90.00
#
_symmetry.space_group_name_H-M   'P 1'
#
loop_
_entity.id
_entity.type
_entity.pdbx_description
1 polymer ?
#
loop_
_entity_poly.entity_id
_entity_poly.type
_entity_poly.pdbx_seq_one_letter_code
_entity_poly.pdbx_strand_id
1 'polypeptide(L)'
;ADKAAYLTSLNSADLLKALCYPRVKVGNEYVTKGQTVQQVYNSVGALAKAIYEKMFLWMVTRINQQLDTKQPRQYFIGVLDIAGFEIFD
;
A
#
# COMPACT_ATOMS: atom_id res chain seq x y z
N ALA A 1 -17.91 -0.77 -4.62
CA ALA A 1 -16.74 -1.58 -5.01
C ALA A 1 -16.37 -1.38 -6.49
N ASP A 2 -17.35 -1.29 -7.40
CA ASP A 2 -17.11 -1.28 -8.85
C ASP A 2 -16.14 -0.21 -9.34
N LYS A 3 -16.25 1.03 -8.86
CA LYS A 3 -15.32 2.11 -9.25
C LYS A 3 -13.87 1.79 -8.86
N ALA A 4 -13.66 1.36 -7.61
CA ALA A 4 -12.32 1.01 -7.13
C ALA A 4 -11.76 -0.20 -7.87
N ALA A 5 -12.59 -1.22 -8.10
CA ALA A 5 -12.23 -2.41 -8.86
C ALA A 5 -11.86 -2.06 -10.31
N TYR A 6 -12.66 -1.22 -10.98
CA TYR A 6 -12.37 -0.74 -12.33
C TYR A 6 -11.01 -0.02 -12.42
N LEU A 7 -10.75 0.94 -11.53
CA LEU A 7 -9.49 1.70 -11.52
C LEU A 7 -8.27 0.84 -11.20
N THR A 8 -8.46 -0.22 -10.40
CA THR A 8 -7.38 -1.17 -10.04
C THR A 8 -7.33 -2.39 -10.97
N SER A 9 -8.16 -2.41 -12.02
CA SER A 9 -8.26 -3.52 -12.98
C SER A 9 -8.57 -4.87 -12.30
N LEU A 10 -9.41 -4.84 -11.28
CA LEU A 10 -9.89 -6.01 -10.54
C LEU A 10 -11.36 -6.31 -10.85
N ASN A 11 -11.76 -7.56 -10.63
CA ASN A 11 -13.17 -7.92 -10.60
C ASN A 11 -13.81 -7.46 -9.28
N SER A 12 -14.95 -6.78 -9.36
CA SER A 12 -15.64 -6.22 -8.19
C SER A 12 -16.14 -7.30 -7.21
N ALA A 13 -16.67 -8.41 -7.73
CA ALA A 13 -17.18 -9.50 -6.92
C ALA A 13 -16.04 -10.23 -6.18
N ASP A 14 -14.92 -10.47 -6.87
CA ASP A 14 -13.74 -11.09 -6.25
C ASP A 14 -13.11 -10.19 -5.18
N LEU A 15 -13.06 -8.88 -5.42
CA LEU A 15 -12.60 -7.90 -4.42
C LEU A 15 -13.47 -7.96 -3.16
N LEU A 16 -14.79 -7.94 -3.30
CA LEU A 16 -15.72 -8.04 -2.17
C LEU A 16 -15.60 -9.37 -1.45
N LYS A 17 -15.49 -10.48 -2.19
CA LYS A 17 -15.32 -11.82 -1.62
C LYS A 17 -14.01 -11.91 -0.83
N ALA A 18 -12.91 -11.38 -1.36
CA ALA A 18 -11.62 -11.39 -0.68
C ALA A 18 -11.60 -10.55 0.61
N LEU A 19 -12.35 -9.44 0.63
CA LEU A 19 -12.47 -8.59 1.82
C LEU A 19 -13.35 -9.23 2.91
N CYS A 20 -14.50 -9.78 2.55
CA CYS A 20 -15.45 -10.36 3.51
C CYS A 20 -15.09 -11.79 3.94
N TYR A 21 -14.47 -12.56 3.04
CA TYR A 21 -14.11 -13.97 3.21
C TYR A 21 -12.68 -14.25 2.75
N PRO A 22 -11.67 -13.61 3.36
CA PRO A 22 -10.28 -13.85 3.02
C PRO A 22 -9.89 -15.31 3.23
N ARG A 23 -9.04 -15.82 2.33
CA ARG A 23 -8.36 -17.10 2.50
C ARG A 23 -7.12 -16.90 3.35
N VAL A 24 -7.07 -17.53 4.50
CA VAL A 24 -5.97 -17.44 5.46
C VAL A 24 -5.25 -18.78 5.52
N LYS A 25 -3.92 -18.74 5.50
CA LYS A 25 -3.10 -19.94 5.68
C LYS A 25 -3.03 -20.29 7.16
N VAL A 26 -3.45 -21.50 7.53
CA VAL A 26 -3.38 -22.04 8.90
C VAL A 26 -2.62 -23.35 8.83
N GLY A 27 -1.41 -23.38 9.39
CA GLY A 27 -0.47 -24.48 9.17
C GLY A 27 -0.16 -24.67 7.68
N ASN A 28 -0.49 -25.85 7.14
CA ASN A 28 -0.27 -26.19 5.73
C ASN A 28 -1.51 -25.98 4.84
N GLU A 29 -2.65 -25.57 5.41
CA GLU A 29 -3.92 -25.45 4.69
C GLU A 29 -4.39 -24.01 4.52
N TYR A 30 -5.23 -23.76 3.52
CA TYR A 30 -5.91 -22.49 3.32
C TYR A 30 -7.38 -22.61 3.68
N VAL A 31 -7.79 -21.87 4.71
CA VAL A 31 -9.17 -21.83 5.18
C VAL A 31 -9.80 -20.49 4.81
N THR A 32 -11.09 -20.51 4.51
CA THR A 32 -11.87 -19.28 4.27
C THR A 32 -12.41 -18.78 5.60
N LYS A 33 -12.10 -17.55 5.98
CA LYS A 33 -12.52 -16.97 7.26
C LYS A 33 -13.43 -15.77 7.01
N GLY A 34 -14.66 -15.83 7.52
CA GLY A 34 -15.57 -14.67 7.53
C GLY A 34 -15.05 -13.55 8.44
N GLN A 35 -15.27 -12.31 8.04
CA GLN A 35 -14.89 -11.11 8.79
C GLN A 35 -16.12 -10.36 9.31
N THR A 36 -15.98 -9.69 10.45
CA THR A 36 -16.99 -8.72 10.92
C THR A 36 -16.91 -7.44 10.11
N VAL A 37 -17.97 -6.64 10.15
CA VAL A 37 -18.02 -5.33 9.47
C VAL A 37 -16.84 -4.43 9.85
N GLN A 38 -16.50 -4.34 11.15
CA GLN A 38 -15.38 -3.54 11.61
C GLN A 38 -14.03 -4.06 11.08
N GLN A 39 -13.85 -5.39 11.02
CA GLN A 39 -12.63 -5.98 10.47
C GLN A 39 -12.48 -5.64 8.98
N VAL A 40 -13.57 -5.72 8.20
CA VAL A 40 -13.56 -5.33 6.78
C VAL A 40 -13.18 -3.85 6.62
N TYR A 41 -13.77 -2.94 7.40
CA TYR A 41 -13.42 -1.52 7.34
C TYR A 41 -11.94 -1.27 7.66
N ASN A 42 -11.42 -1.92 8.70
CA ASN A 42 -10.00 -1.81 9.06
C ASN A 42 -9.10 -2.34 7.92
N SER A 43 -9.45 -3.48 7.32
CA SER A 43 -8.71 -4.05 6.19
C SER A 43 -8.73 -3.15 4.95
N VAL A 44 -9.86 -2.51 4.64
CA VAL A 44 -9.95 -1.53 3.55
C VAL A 44 -9.03 -0.33 3.81
N GLY A 45 -9.04 0.21 5.03
CA GLY A 45 -8.15 1.30 5.43
C GLY A 45 -6.67 0.91 5.35
N ALA A 46 -6.32 -0.30 5.80
CA ALA A 46 -4.97 -0.83 5.70
C ALA A 46 -4.53 -1.03 4.24
N LEU A 47 -5.42 -1.53 3.38
CA LEU A 47 -5.15 -1.69 1.95
C LEU A 47 -4.91 -0.34 1.27
N ALA A 48 -5.72 0.67 1.59
CA ALA A 48 -5.55 2.02 1.07
C ALA A 48 -4.17 2.61 1.45
N LYS A 49 -3.78 2.49 2.73
CA LYS A 49 -2.45 2.92 3.20
C LYS A 49 -1.32 2.18 2.48
N ALA A 50 -1.43 0.86 2.34
CA ALA A 50 -0.42 0.05 1.68
C ALA A 50 -0.27 0.37 0.18
N ILE A 51 -1.37 0.63 -0.53
CA ILE A 51 -1.32 1.05 -1.93
C ILE A 51 -0.61 2.40 -2.05
N TYR A 52 -1.00 3.37 -1.22
CA TYR A 52 -0.41 4.71 -1.25
C TYR A 52 1.10 4.67 -0.94
N GLU A 53 1.50 3.98 0.13
CA GLU A 53 2.91 3.84 0.51
C GLU A 53 3.75 3.23 -0.61
N LYS A 54 3.28 2.11 -1.20
CA LYS A 54 4.00 1.45 -2.30
C LYS A 54 4.08 2.32 -3.54
N MET A 55 3.01 3.04 -3.88
CA MET A 55 3.01 4.00 -4.98
C MET A 55 4.01 5.14 -4.73
N PHE A 56 4.04 5.68 -3.51
CA PHE A 56 4.97 6.74 -3.13
C PHE A 56 6.43 6.30 -3.22
N LEU A 57 6.79 5.15 -2.62
CA LEU A 57 8.14 4.59 -2.71
C LEU A 57 8.55 4.25 -4.15
N TRP A 58 7.60 3.77 -4.96
CA TRP A 58 7.83 3.55 -6.38
C TRP A 58 8.12 4.86 -7.13
N MET A 59 7.36 5.92 -6.88
CA MET A 59 7.63 7.24 -7.47
C MET A 59 9.02 7.75 -7.08
N VAL A 60 9.39 7.69 -5.80
CA VAL A 60 10.74 8.08 -5.33
C VAL A 60 11.82 7.30 -6.08
N THR A 61 11.63 5.99 -6.21
CA THR A 61 12.58 5.13 -6.96
C THR A 61 12.69 5.56 -8.42
N ARG A 62 11.57 5.82 -9.09
CA ARG A 62 11.54 6.25 -10.50
C ARG A 62 12.19 7.62 -10.69
N ILE A 63 11.91 8.57 -9.80
CA ILE A 63 12.52 9.90 -9.82
C ILE A 63 14.02 9.80 -9.62
N ASN A 64 14.48 9.05 -8.61
CA ASN A 64 15.91 8.86 -8.35
C ASN A 64 16.62 8.21 -9.55
N GLN A 65 16.00 7.24 -10.22
CA GLN A 65 16.54 6.65 -11.44
C GLN A 65 16.68 7.66 -12.59
N GLN A 66 15.76 8.62 -12.72
CA GLN A 66 15.84 9.65 -13.76
C GLN A 66 16.83 10.77 -13.42
N LEU A 67 17.05 11.05 -12.13
CA LEU A 67 18.03 12.02 -11.66
C LEU A 67 19.46 11.44 -11.57
N ASP A 68 19.60 10.12 -11.68
CA ASP A 68 20.90 9.48 -11.69
C ASP A 68 21.61 9.70 -13.03
N THR A 69 22.83 10.23 -12.94
CA THR A 69 23.68 10.51 -14.10
C THR A 69 24.89 9.61 -14.00
N LYS A 70 25.28 8.94 -15.09
CA LYS A 70 26.44 8.01 -15.11
C LYS A 70 27.81 8.65 -14.85
N GLN A 71 27.85 9.96 -14.60
CA GLN A 71 29.10 10.65 -14.26
C GLN A 71 29.52 10.33 -12.82
N PRO A 72 30.82 10.16 -12.56
CA PRO A 72 31.31 9.92 -11.20
C PRO A 72 31.04 11.14 -10.30
N ARG A 73 30.56 10.89 -9.08
CA ARG A 73 30.29 11.90 -8.06
C ARG A 73 31.20 11.66 -6.85
N GLN A 74 31.96 12.67 -6.42
CA GLN A 74 32.90 12.56 -5.28
C GLN A 74 32.35 13.18 -3.99
N TYR A 75 31.47 14.18 -4.09
CA TYR A 75 30.92 14.94 -2.96
C TYR A 75 29.42 15.18 -3.15
N PHE A 76 28.68 15.38 -2.05
CA PHE A 76 27.27 15.77 -2.08
C PHE A 76 26.93 16.71 -0.91
N ILE A 77 25.85 17.48 -1.07
CA ILE A 77 25.22 18.27 0.00
C ILE A 77 23.85 17.65 0.28
N GLY A 78 23.62 17.20 1.50
CA GLY A 78 22.32 16.66 1.94
C GLY A 78 21.48 17.74 2.61
N VAL A 79 20.20 17.83 2.24
CA VAL A 79 19.21 18.69 2.89
C VAL A 79 18.15 17.80 3.50
N LEU A 80 17.92 17.92 4.81
CA LEU A 80 16.94 17.12 5.56
C LEU A 80 15.71 17.97 5.87
N ASP A 81 14.54 17.48 5.47
CA ASP A 81 13.24 18.05 5.79
C ASP A 81 12.35 16.95 6.38
N ILE A 82 12.06 17.07 7.68
CA ILE A 82 11.19 16.16 8.44
C ILE A 82 10.34 16.99 9.40
N ALA A 83 9.09 16.60 9.57
CA ALA A 83 8.19 17.25 10.52
C ALA A 83 8.66 17.08 11.98
N GLY A 84 8.32 18.05 12.82
CA GLY A 84 8.52 17.98 14.27
C GLY A 84 7.49 17.07 14.97
N PHE A 85 7.54 17.04 16.30
CA PHE A 85 6.62 16.24 17.11
C PHE A 85 5.19 16.82 17.09
N GLU A 86 4.19 15.95 16.95
CA GLU A 86 2.77 16.30 17.00
C GLU A 86 2.12 15.69 18.25
N ILE A 87 1.37 16.51 19.01
CA ILE A 87 0.53 16.04 20.13
C ILE A 87 -0.91 16.01 19.62
N PHE A 88 -1.55 14.86 19.76
CA PHE A 88 -2.96 14.66 19.45
C PHE A 88 -3.73 14.37 20.75
N ASP A 89 -4.96 14.88 20.87
CA ASP A 89 -5.88 14.65 22.00
C ASP A 89 -6.34 13.17 22.12
#